data_AF-A0A0N5CKJ2-F1
#
_entry.id   AF-A0A0N5CKJ2-F1
#
_cell.length_a   1.000
_cell.length_b   1.000
_cell.length_c   1.000
_cell.angle_alpha   90.00
_cell.angle_beta   90.00
_cell.angle_gamma   90.00
#
_symmetry.space_group_name_H-M   'P 1'
#
loop_
_entity.id
_entity.type
_entity.pdbx_description
1 polymer ?
#
loop_
_entity_poly.entity_id
_entity_poly.type
_entity_poly.pdbx_seq_one_letter_code
_entity_poly.pdbx_strand_id
1 'polypeptide(L)'
;MRELPWKCCWSLMVLFAVNCIHLISSDTDVNIKLFNEVDSRISDFRSRLVMLDGNMYFHAGRQKNISFIVDDHASIYFGEKNLNLLPELTEFQAVKEEVDKTKSRIRQLVRVADSLRKQIKLESGDVAALNQKVSSLFLRLYI
;
A
#
# COMPACT_ATOMS: atom_id res chain seq x y z
N MET A 1 -13.95 -27.32 -45.16
CA MET A 1 -13.95 -27.63 -43.71
C MET A 1 -13.18 -26.52 -43.01
N ARG A 2 -13.81 -25.82 -42.06
CA ARG A 2 -13.20 -24.68 -41.36
C ARG A 2 -12.49 -25.20 -40.10
N GLU A 3 -11.17 -25.13 -40.09
CA GLU A 3 -10.32 -25.38 -38.93
C GLU A 3 -10.72 -24.41 -37.81
N LEU A 4 -11.33 -24.90 -36.74
CA LEU A 4 -11.58 -24.08 -35.55
C LEU A 4 -10.24 -23.84 -34.83
N PRO A 5 -9.89 -22.59 -34.51
CA PRO A 5 -8.62 -22.28 -33.89
C PRO A 5 -8.61 -22.78 -32.43
N TRP A 6 -7.88 -23.87 -32.20
CA TRP A 6 -7.64 -24.48 -30.88
C TRP A 6 -7.21 -23.50 -29.78
N LYS A 7 -6.64 -22.34 -30.16
CA LYS A 7 -6.23 -21.27 -29.25
C LYS A 7 -7.41 -20.61 -28.49
N CYS A 8 -8.63 -20.60 -29.05
CA CYS A 8 -9.80 -20.05 -28.35
C CYS A 8 -10.23 -20.90 -27.14
N CYS A 9 -10.08 -22.23 -27.22
CA CYS A 9 -10.42 -23.11 -26.10
C CYS A 9 -9.52 -22.88 -24.88
N TRP A 10 -8.24 -22.59 -25.09
CA TRP A 10 -7.31 -22.33 -23.99
C TRP A 10 -7.65 -21.03 -23.25
N SER A 11 -8.03 -19.98 -23.98
CA SER A 11 -8.45 -18.72 -23.36
C SER A 11 -9.73 -18.89 -22.51
N LEU A 12 -10.70 -19.66 -23.00
CA LEU A 12 -11.92 -19.99 -22.27
C LEU A 12 -11.65 -20.82 -21.01
N MET A 13 -10.75 -21.81 -21.10
CA MET A 13 -10.38 -22.64 -19.94
C MET A 13 -9.63 -21.85 -18.88
N VAL A 14 -8.75 -20.92 -19.26
CA VAL A 14 -8.06 -20.03 -18.31
C VAL A 14 -9.05 -19.07 -17.65
N LEU A 15 -9.99 -18.50 -18.39
CA LEU A 15 -11.07 -17.67 -17.83
C LEU A 15 -11.96 -18.46 -16.87
N PHE A 16 -12.26 -19.71 -17.20
CA PHE A 16 -13.04 -20.59 -16.31
C PHE A 16 -12.26 -20.92 -15.03
N ALA A 17 -10.98 -21.26 -15.15
CA ALA A 17 -10.11 -21.53 -14.00
C ALA A 17 -9.97 -20.29 -13.09
N VAL A 18 -9.78 -19.09 -13.65
CA VAL A 18 -9.67 -17.84 -12.88
C VAL A 18 -10.99 -17.50 -12.17
N ASN A 19 -12.13 -17.69 -12.83
CA ASN A 19 -13.44 -17.49 -12.19
C ASN A 19 -13.75 -18.56 -11.13
N CYS A 20 -13.35 -19.82 -11.36
CA CYS A 20 -13.50 -20.88 -10.35
C CYS A 20 -12.62 -20.63 -9.12
N ILE A 21 -11.39 -20.12 -9.29
CA ILE A 21 -10.53 -19.72 -8.16
C ILE A 21 -11.14 -18.55 -7.39
N HIS A 22 -11.76 -17.59 -8.07
CA HIS A 22 -12.49 -16.50 -7.41
C HIS A 22 -13.74 -16.98 -6.66
N LEU A 23 -14.44 -18.01 -7.17
CA LEU A 23 -15.61 -18.59 -6.51
C LEU A 23 -15.22 -19.40 -5.26
N ILE A 24 -14.06 -20.06 -5.27
CA ILE A 24 -13.53 -20.84 -4.13
C ILE A 24 -12.93 -19.92 -3.06
N SER A 25 -12.46 -18.72 -3.43
CA SER A 25 -11.91 -17.75 -2.48
C SER A 25 -12.97 -16.82 -1.85
N SER A 26 -14.26 -17.06 -2.10
CA SER A 26 -15.38 -16.26 -1.57
C SER A 26 -15.99 -16.84 -0.28
N ASP A 27 -15.24 -17.63 0.50
CA ASP A 27 -15.65 -18.03 1.86
C ASP A 27 -15.22 -17.00 2.93
N THR A 28 -14.70 -15.84 2.53
CA THR A 28 -14.33 -14.77 3.49
C THR A 28 -15.50 -13.93 3.98
N ASP A 29 -16.73 -14.24 3.56
CA ASP A 29 -17.94 -13.56 4.02
C ASP A 29 -18.73 -14.41 5.04
N VAL A 30 -18.03 -15.27 5.80
CA VAL A 30 -18.54 -15.88 7.03
C VAL A 30 -18.74 -14.78 8.08
N ASN A 31 -19.83 -14.05 7.88
CA ASN A 31 -20.76 -13.54 8.88
C ASN A 31 -20.14 -13.18 10.25
N ILE A 32 -19.24 -12.19 10.26
CA ILE A 32 -18.89 -11.41 11.47
C ILE A 32 -20.14 -10.72 12.07
N LYS A 33 -21.31 -10.81 11.41
CA LYS A 33 -22.60 -10.51 12.04
C LYS A 33 -22.87 -11.28 13.32
N LEU A 34 -22.23 -12.42 13.60
CA LEU A 34 -22.38 -13.10 14.89
C LEU A 34 -22.08 -12.18 16.10
N PHE A 35 -21.16 -11.22 15.93
CA PHE A 35 -20.84 -10.21 16.95
C PHE A 35 -21.64 -8.91 16.82
N ASN A 36 -22.36 -8.70 15.71
CA ASN A 36 -23.12 -7.48 15.44
C ASN A 36 -24.65 -7.66 15.59
N GLU A 37 -25.20 -8.88 15.51
CA GLU A 37 -26.64 -9.11 15.33
C GLU A 37 -27.43 -9.48 16.59
N VAL A 38 -26.79 -9.54 17.76
CA VAL A 38 -27.52 -9.62 19.05
C VAL A 38 -27.34 -8.32 19.80
N ASP A 39 -28.36 -7.47 19.64
CA ASP A 39 -28.62 -6.23 20.35
C ASP A 39 -27.67 -5.04 20.08
N SER A 40 -28.05 -4.22 19.10
CA SER A 40 -27.69 -2.79 19.03
C SER A 40 -28.09 -1.98 20.28
N ARG A 41 -28.67 -2.61 21.31
CA ARG A 41 -28.95 -2.05 22.64
C ARG A 41 -28.06 -2.60 23.76
N ILE A 42 -27.31 -3.69 23.52
CA ILE A 42 -26.37 -4.28 24.45
C ILE A 42 -25.05 -4.41 23.70
N SER A 43 -24.27 -3.34 23.63
CA SER A 43 -22.90 -3.44 23.14
C SER A 43 -22.21 -4.58 23.88
N ASP A 44 -21.73 -5.61 23.17
CA ASP A 44 -21.19 -6.80 23.80
C ASP A 44 -19.92 -6.42 24.56
N PHE A 45 -20.06 -6.19 25.86
CA PHE A 45 -18.97 -5.85 26.77
C PHE A 45 -18.19 -7.11 27.17
N ARG A 46 -18.60 -8.31 26.75
CA ARG A 46 -17.99 -9.56 27.20
C ARG A 46 -16.99 -10.07 26.18
N SER A 47 -15.83 -10.48 26.69
CA SER A 47 -14.83 -11.19 25.90
C SER A 47 -15.28 -12.63 25.69
N ARG A 48 -15.10 -13.19 24.49
CA ARG A 48 -15.55 -14.54 24.10
C ARG A 48 -14.52 -15.21 23.20
N LEU A 49 -14.41 -16.53 23.31
CA LEU A 49 -13.71 -17.38 22.34
C LEU A 49 -14.77 -18.24 21.65
N VAL A 50 -14.83 -18.19 20.33
CA VAL A 50 -15.84 -18.90 19.52
C VAL A 50 -15.14 -19.73 18.45
N MET A 51 -15.62 -20.95 18.20
CA MET A 51 -15.17 -21.77 17.08
C MET A 51 -16.26 -21.78 15.99
N LEU A 52 -15.91 -21.36 14.77
CA LEU A 52 -16.81 -21.36 13.61
C LEU A 52 -16.05 -21.96 12.43
N ASP A 53 -16.62 -22.96 11.76
CA ASP A 53 -16.04 -23.61 10.58
C ASP A 53 -14.58 -24.06 10.77
N GLY A 54 -14.26 -24.56 11.96
CA GLY A 54 -12.91 -25.01 12.34
C GLY A 54 -11.93 -23.88 12.71
N ASN A 55 -12.34 -22.62 12.60
CA ASN A 55 -11.54 -21.46 12.97
C ASN A 55 -11.86 -20.99 14.39
N MET A 56 -10.84 -20.59 15.14
CA MET A 56 -10.99 -19.99 16.47
C MET A 56 -10.98 -18.46 16.39
N TYR A 57 -12.01 -17.83 16.94
CA TYR A 57 -12.20 -16.38 16.97
C TYR A 57 -12.16 -15.87 18.41
N PHE A 58 -11.24 -14.96 18.67
CA PHE A 58 -11.16 -14.24 19.94
C PHE A 58 -11.87 -12.89 19.79
N HIS A 59 -12.94 -12.68 20.54
CA HIS A 59 -13.66 -11.41 20.62
C HIS A 59 -13.34 -10.72 21.94
N ALA A 60 -12.76 -9.52 21.88
CA ALA A 60 -12.37 -8.79 23.09
C ALA A 60 -13.56 -8.20 23.85
N GLY A 61 -14.63 -7.82 23.14
CA GLY A 61 -15.70 -6.98 23.67
C GLY A 61 -15.34 -5.50 23.62
N ARG A 62 -16.36 -4.63 23.69
CA ARG A 62 -16.17 -3.17 23.60
C ARG A 62 -15.27 -2.64 24.71
N GLN A 63 -14.27 -1.81 24.34
CA GLN A 63 -13.30 -1.19 25.27
C GLN A 63 -12.49 -2.21 26.11
N LYS A 64 -12.30 -3.42 25.60
CA LYS A 64 -11.49 -4.45 26.24
C LYS A 64 -10.41 -4.94 25.30
N ASN A 65 -9.38 -5.57 25.88
CA ASN A 65 -8.26 -6.15 25.17
C ASN A 65 -8.28 -7.68 25.30
N ILE A 66 -7.67 -8.35 24.34
CA ILE A 66 -7.26 -9.75 24.48
C ILE A 66 -5.76 -9.72 24.76
N SER A 67 -5.39 -10.22 25.94
CA SER A 67 -3.99 -10.26 26.37
C SER A 67 -3.57 -11.72 26.53
N PHE A 68 -2.45 -12.07 25.92
CA PHE A 68 -1.76 -13.34 26.15
C PHE A 68 -0.50 -13.02 26.93
N ILE A 69 -0.44 -13.47 28.18
CA ILE A 69 0.67 -13.21 29.10
C ILE A 69 1.35 -14.55 29.35
N VAL A 70 2.67 -14.56 29.22
CA VAL A 70 3.52 -15.72 29.47
C VAL A 70 4.59 -15.34 30.48
N ASP A 71 5.04 -16.32 31.27
CA ASP A 71 6.13 -16.14 32.22
C ASP A 71 7.47 -15.90 31.49
N ASP A 72 8.49 -15.41 32.19
CA ASP A 72 9.80 -15.00 31.65
C ASP A 72 10.54 -16.08 30.83
N HIS A 73 10.17 -17.35 31.01
CA HIS A 73 10.76 -18.49 30.30
C HIS A 73 9.83 -19.14 29.27
N ALA A 74 8.62 -18.61 29.11
CA ALA A 74 7.65 -19.08 28.15
C ALA A 74 7.63 -18.18 26.90
N SER A 75 7.14 -18.73 25.78
CA SER A 75 7.09 -18.04 24.49
C SER A 75 5.78 -18.37 23.79
N ILE A 76 5.20 -17.36 23.14
CA ILE A 76 4.01 -17.54 22.32
C ILE A 76 4.47 -17.74 20.88
N TYR A 77 3.90 -18.73 20.21
CA TYR A 77 4.19 -19.01 18.81
C TYR A 77 2.95 -18.80 17.94
N PHE A 78 3.14 -18.21 16.76
CA PHE A 78 2.12 -18.13 15.71
C PHE A 78 2.61 -18.93 14.50
N GLY A 79 2.10 -20.15 14.36
CA GLY A 79 2.71 -21.16 13.49
C GLY A 79 4.12 -21.49 13.97
N GLU A 80 5.11 -21.37 13.09
CA GLU A 80 6.53 -21.62 13.40
C GLU A 80 7.26 -20.38 13.97
N LYS A 81 6.57 -19.25 14.14
CA LYS A 81 7.18 -17.97 14.52
C LYS A 81 7.05 -17.70 16.02
N ASN A 82 8.18 -17.51 16.71
CA ASN A 82 8.20 -17.04 18.10
C ASN A 82 7.89 -15.54 18.15
N LEU A 83 6.83 -15.16 18.87
CA LEU A 83 6.41 -13.76 19.01
C LEU A 83 7.39 -12.92 19.84
N ASN A 84 8.22 -13.54 20.70
CA ASN A 84 9.26 -12.83 21.46
C ASN A 84 10.40 -12.33 20.56
N LEU A 85 10.50 -12.83 19.32
CA LEU A 85 11.49 -12.42 18.33
C LEU A 85 10.93 -11.42 17.31
N LEU A 86 9.66 -11.00 17.47
CA LEU A 86 9.13 -9.94 16.62
C LEU A 86 9.82 -8.63 16.98
N PRO A 87 10.24 -7.84 15.97
CA PRO A 87 10.83 -6.54 16.21
C PRO A 87 9.84 -5.71 17.04
N GLU A 88 10.32 -5.16 18.15
CA GLU A 88 9.50 -4.31 19.00
C GLU A 88 8.99 -3.10 18.19
N LEU A 89 7.86 -2.51 18.61
CA LEU A 89 7.35 -1.28 18.01
C LEU A 89 8.40 -0.15 17.96
N THR A 90 9.42 -0.20 18.82
CA THR A 90 10.57 0.71 18.85
C THR A 90 11.43 0.63 17.58
N GLU A 91 11.65 -0.58 17.03
CA GLU A 91 12.34 -0.75 15.75
C GLU A 91 11.51 -0.19 14.59
N PHE A 92 10.19 -0.39 14.63
CA PHE A 92 9.28 0.21 13.65
C PHE A 92 9.26 1.75 13.74
N GLN A 93 9.35 2.30 14.96
CA GLN A 93 9.45 3.74 15.20
C GLN A 93 10.77 4.31 14.63
N ALA A 94 11.89 3.61 14.81
CA ALA A 94 13.18 4.01 14.24
C ALA A 94 13.13 4.02 12.70
N VAL A 95 12.56 2.97 12.09
CA VAL A 95 12.36 2.91 10.63
C VAL A 95 11.45 4.05 10.15
N LYS A 96 10.39 4.38 10.90
CA LYS A 96 9.50 5.50 10.59
C LYS A 96 10.24 6.84 10.59
N GLU A 97 11.10 7.09 11.58
CA GLU A 97 11.90 8.31 11.66
C GLU A 97 12.90 8.44 10.50
N GLU A 98 13.54 7.34 10.10
CA GLU A 98 14.44 7.32 8.95
C GLU A 98 13.71 7.60 7.62
N VAL A 99 12.52 7.04 7.47
CA VAL A 99 11.64 7.29 6.31
C VAL A 99 11.24 8.77 6.25
N ASP A 100 10.85 9.36 7.38
CA ASP A 100 10.47 10.78 7.44
C ASP A 100 11.64 11.72 7.12
N LYS A 101 12.84 11.39 7.61
CA LYS A 101 14.07 12.11 7.28
C LYS A 101 14.37 12.04 5.78
N THR A 102 14.22 10.87 5.19
CA THR A 102 14.44 10.65 3.75
C THR A 102 13.45 11.45 2.90
N LYS A 103 12.17 11.47 3.30
CA LYS A 103 11.12 12.27 2.64
C LYS A 103 11.40 13.78 2.70
N SER A 104 11.99 14.27 3.80
CA SER A 104 12.43 15.66 3.91
C SER A 104 13.55 15.99 2.91
N ARG A 105 14.56 15.13 2.81
CA ARG A 105 15.68 15.29 1.87
C ARG A 105 15.22 15.29 0.41
N ILE A 106 14.31 14.38 0.04
CA ILE A 106 13.74 14.34 -1.32
C ILE A 106 13.02 15.66 -1.65
N ARG A 107 12.23 16.21 -0.72
CA ARG A 107 11.56 17.51 -0.93
C ARG A 107 12.55 18.66 -1.14
N GLN A 108 13.68 18.66 -0.45
CA GLN A 108 14.73 19.65 -0.66
C GLN A 108 15.36 19.52 -2.05
N LEU A 109 15.69 18.29 -2.48
CA LEU A 109 16.24 18.04 -3.82
C LEU A 109 15.29 18.48 -4.92
N VAL A 110 13.99 18.21 -4.77
CA VAL A 110 12.96 18.68 -5.73
C VAL A 110 12.96 20.21 -5.84
N ARG A 111 13.02 20.94 -4.72
CA ARG A 111 13.09 22.41 -4.74
C ARG A 111 14.34 22.96 -5.42
N VAL A 112 15.48 22.29 -5.22
CA VAL A 112 16.75 22.66 -5.88
C VAL A 112 16.64 22.41 -7.38
N ALA A 113 16.12 21.25 -7.79
CA ALA A 113 15.89 20.93 -9.20
C ALA A 113 14.94 21.92 -9.88
N ASP A 114 13.86 22.33 -9.22
CA ASP A 114 12.92 23.33 -9.73
C ASP A 114 13.58 24.72 -9.88
N SER A 115 14.43 25.11 -8.93
CA SER A 115 15.18 26.37 -9.01
C SER A 115 16.18 26.37 -10.18
N LEU A 116 16.92 25.27 -10.35
CA LEU A 116 17.83 25.09 -11.48
C LEU A 116 17.09 25.12 -12.82
N ARG A 117 15.94 24.43 -12.90
CA ARG A 117 15.09 24.45 -14.09
C ARG A 117 14.63 25.86 -14.46
N LYS A 118 14.29 26.69 -13.46
CA LYS A 118 13.91 28.10 -13.68
C LYS A 118 15.09 28.93 -14.17
N GLN A 119 16.28 28.77 -13.57
CA GLN A 119 17.50 29.47 -13.99
C GLN A 119 17.86 29.15 -15.44
N ILE A 120 17.90 27.86 -15.81
CA ILE A 120 18.19 27.43 -17.19
C ILE A 120 17.17 28.02 -18.18
N LYS A 121 15.89 28.03 -17.80
CA LYS A 121 14.83 28.59 -18.67
C LYS A 121 14.99 30.10 -18.87
N LEU A 122 15.36 30.85 -17.83
CA LEU A 122 15.64 32.28 -17.93
C LEU A 122 16.86 32.55 -18.80
N GLU A 123 17.98 31.87 -18.57
CA GLU A 123 19.20 32.04 -19.39
C GLU A 123 18.95 31.69 -20.86
N SER A 124 18.20 30.63 -21.15
CA SER A 124 17.84 30.28 -22.54
C SER A 124 16.98 31.36 -23.22
N GLY A 125 16.13 32.05 -22.45
CA GLY A 125 15.29 33.15 -22.94
C GLY A 125 16.12 34.40 -23.27
N ASP A 126 17.08 34.74 -22.42
CA ASP A 126 17.98 35.87 -22.65
C ASP A 126 18.88 35.64 -23.86
N VAL A 127 19.37 34.41 -24.06
CA VAL A 127 20.14 34.02 -25.24
C VAL A 127 19.28 34.12 -26.51
N ALA A 128 18.02 33.69 -26.46
CA ALA A 128 17.11 33.80 -27.60
C ALA A 128 16.79 35.27 -27.95
N ALA A 129 16.58 36.12 -26.94
CA ALA A 129 16.33 37.55 -27.13
C ALA A 129 17.56 38.29 -27.71
N LEU A 130 18.76 37.95 -27.23
CA LEU A 130 20.01 38.48 -27.77
C LEU A 130 20.20 38.06 -29.23
N ASN A 131 19.94 36.79 -29.55
CA ASN A 131 20.07 36.28 -30.91
C ASN A 131 19.09 36.99 -31.88
N GLN A 132 17.84 37.23 -31.46
CA GLN A 132 16.89 38.04 -32.24
C GLN A 132 17.40 39.46 -32.49
N LYS A 133 17.98 40.10 -31.47
CA LYS A 133 18.51 41.47 -31.59
C LYS A 133 19.70 41.52 -32.55
N VAL A 134 20.62 40.57 -32.44
CA VAL A 134 21.77 40.44 -33.35
C VAL A 134 21.31 40.19 -34.79
N SER A 135 20.37 39.26 -35.02
CA SER A 135 19.78 39.03 -36.35
C SER A 135 19.14 40.30 -36.93
N SER A 136 18.45 41.10 -36.10
CA SER A 136 17.81 42.34 -36.57
C SER A 136 18.83 43.41 -36.98
N LEU A 137 20.01 43.43 -36.35
CA LEU A 137 21.11 44.34 -36.69
C LEU A 137 21.78 43.92 -38.00
N PHE A 138 22.05 42.62 -38.18
CA PHE A 138 22.56 42.10 -39.44
C PHE A 138 21.62 42.38 -40.62
N LEU A 139 20.31 42.23 -40.42
CA LEU A 139 19.32 42.52 -41.46
C LEU A 139 19.31 44.00 -41.87
N ARG A 140 19.58 44.92 -40.93
CA ARG A 140 19.65 46.38 -41.17
C ARG A 140 20.96 46.83 -41.80
N LEU A 141 22.03 46.05 -41.69
CA LEU A 141 23.34 46.34 -42.27
C LEU A 141 23.49 45.84 -43.71
N TYR A 142 22.58 44.96 -44.15
CA TYR A 142 22.57 44.36 -45.49
C TYR A 142 21.55 45.00 -46.46
N ILE A 143 20.87 46.05 -46.00
CA ILE A 143 20.01 46.96 -46.80
C ILE A 143 20.74 48.31 -46.87
#